data_AF-A0A662UHY8-F1
#
_entry.id   AF-A0A662UHY8-F1
#
_cell.length_a   1.000
_cell.length_b   1.000
_cell.length_c   1.000
_cell.angle_alpha   90.00
_cell.angle_beta   90.00
_cell.angle_gamma   90.00
#
_symmetry.space_group_name_H-M   'P 1'
#
loop_
_entity.id
_entity.type
_entity.pdbx_description
1 polymer ?
#
loop_
_entity_poly.entity_id
_entity_poly.type
_entity_poly.pdbx_seq_one_letter_code
_entity_poly.pdbx_strand_id
1 'polypeptide(L)'
;QPLSHTSRRRPPSTPQCTSGIIEPGQTLYVNGKIKVPTYAAPTVYQRYIKVTVSYPTGDTKTYYMPLSYTVYTTLSSPFTSKYLTSGYRYFREPYTFDKIKGHNDWGWRYEAGDWRVFYVDITTPDIWTFEVQAKWSDLYTSLITYTLGPDGEFAGLYYGESVSYHYYIGAGRFLWMNTGIGRTPISRSVKTFPTTTYRYGLYPQSEPVKQRLGVYTVIVRTATFGGSRLPEKFSVEVKPIRRGKLLPNTPQGTTGEVSTYLRIPYPVTSLTPMVGFSPYPYFTYQGMCTDANISPTSYQGNYRANYPFRFRLEWENVCGPDYRDDISVVYAAEIPYLTVYYRYGGTYYQYTDYYPFEDWVITAGPYFTWWIFGGPE
;
A
#
# COMPACT_ATOMS: atom_id res chain seq x y z
N GLN A 1 -7.93 -42.67 -56.25
CA GLN A 1 -8.65 -42.90 -54.97
C GLN A 1 -8.34 -44.30 -54.48
N PRO A 2 -8.25 -44.56 -53.17
CA PRO A 2 -7.77 -43.71 -52.07
C PRO A 2 -6.67 -44.45 -51.26
N LEU A 3 -5.85 -43.79 -50.45
CA LEU A 3 -6.12 -43.65 -49.02
C LEU A 3 -5.29 -42.51 -48.43
N SER A 4 -6.03 -41.63 -47.77
CA SER A 4 -5.60 -40.54 -46.91
C SER A 4 -4.82 -41.04 -45.70
N HIS A 5 -3.73 -40.35 -45.35
CA HIS A 5 -3.39 -40.15 -43.95
C HIS A 5 -3.23 -38.66 -43.66
N THR A 6 -4.29 -38.11 -43.08
CA THR A 6 -4.37 -36.86 -42.35
C THR A 6 -3.38 -36.89 -41.18
N SER A 7 -2.26 -36.20 -41.32
CA SER A 7 -1.45 -35.79 -40.18
C SER A 7 -2.20 -34.67 -39.44
N ARG A 8 -2.91 -35.05 -38.37
CA ARG A 8 -3.49 -34.10 -37.41
C ARG A 8 -2.39 -33.20 -36.88
N ARG A 9 -2.51 -31.90 -37.14
CA ARG A 9 -1.84 -30.82 -36.39
C ARG A 9 -2.06 -31.08 -34.89
N ARG A 10 -1.04 -31.62 -34.21
CA ARG A 10 -0.81 -31.26 -32.81
C ARG A 10 -0.43 -29.78 -32.79
N PRO A 11 -0.94 -28.97 -31.85
CA PRO A 11 -0.33 -27.67 -31.62
C PRO A 11 1.15 -27.91 -31.32
N PRO A 12 2.08 -27.17 -31.93
CA PRO A 12 3.49 -27.37 -31.63
C PRO A 12 3.66 -27.16 -30.12
N SER A 13 4.17 -28.19 -29.45
CA SER A 13 4.90 -28.00 -28.20
C SER A 13 5.88 -26.86 -28.46
N THR A 14 5.66 -25.71 -27.83
CA THR A 14 6.32 -24.44 -28.17
C THR A 14 7.83 -24.69 -28.21
N PRO A 15 8.48 -24.67 -29.38
CA PRO A 15 9.93 -24.76 -29.44
C PRO A 15 10.47 -23.49 -28.79
N GLN A 16 11.19 -23.61 -27.69
CA GLN A 16 12.01 -22.52 -27.18
C GLN A 16 13.27 -22.46 -28.06
N CYS A 17 13.15 -21.94 -29.28
CA CYS A 17 14.34 -21.60 -30.06
C CYS A 17 15.03 -20.42 -29.41
N THR A 18 16.23 -20.64 -28.87
CA THR A 18 17.13 -19.60 -28.37
C THR A 18 17.98 -18.98 -29.50
N SER A 19 17.97 -19.58 -30.69
CA SER A 19 18.61 -19.10 -31.93
C SER A 19 17.89 -19.66 -33.16
N GLY A 20 18.03 -19.00 -34.31
CA GLY A 20 17.50 -19.46 -35.60
C GLY A 20 18.08 -18.68 -36.77
N ILE A 21 18.01 -19.27 -37.97
CA ILE A 21 18.33 -18.60 -39.24
C ILE A 21 17.03 -18.00 -39.79
N ILE A 22 17.12 -16.76 -40.29
CA ILE A 22 16.00 -16.02 -40.86
C ILE A 22 16.41 -15.54 -42.25
N GLU A 23 15.64 -15.96 -43.27
CA GLU A 23 15.87 -15.54 -44.65
C GLU A 23 15.19 -14.18 -44.94
N PRO A 24 15.60 -13.46 -46.00
CA PRO A 24 14.93 -12.24 -46.42
C PRO A 24 13.41 -12.42 -46.58
N GLY A 25 12.64 -11.50 -46.02
CA GLY A 25 11.17 -11.52 -46.06
C GLY A 25 10.50 -12.47 -45.06
N GLN A 26 11.27 -13.22 -44.27
CA GLN A 26 10.72 -14.08 -43.22
C GLN A 26 10.54 -13.33 -41.89
N THR A 27 9.72 -13.90 -41.00
CA THR A 27 9.57 -13.45 -39.61
C THR A 27 9.89 -14.61 -38.68
N LEU A 28 10.77 -14.37 -37.70
CA LEU A 28 11.06 -15.32 -36.64
C LEU A 28 10.38 -14.88 -35.35
N TYR A 29 9.57 -15.77 -34.77
CA TYR A 29 8.96 -15.56 -33.46
C TYR A 29 9.80 -16.23 -32.37
N VAL A 30 10.22 -15.45 -31.36
CA VAL A 30 10.94 -15.95 -30.19
C VAL A 30 9.99 -15.91 -28.99
N ASN A 31 9.70 -17.07 -28.42
CA ASN A 31 8.81 -17.21 -27.26
C ASN A 31 9.61 -17.52 -25.99
N GLY A 32 9.45 -16.69 -24.96
CA GLY A 32 10.06 -16.88 -23.65
C GLY A 32 9.01 -17.09 -22.55
N LYS A 33 9.41 -17.71 -21.44
CA LYS A 33 8.60 -17.75 -20.21
C LYS A 33 9.44 -17.24 -19.05
N ILE A 34 8.90 -16.29 -18.29
CA ILE A 34 9.51 -15.82 -17.05
C ILE A 34 9.02 -16.72 -15.93
N LYS A 35 9.94 -17.35 -15.21
CA LYS A 35 9.64 -18.11 -13.98
C LYS A 35 10.18 -17.34 -12.80
N VAL A 36 9.28 -16.83 -11.98
CA VAL A 36 9.64 -16.10 -10.76
C VAL A 36 9.94 -17.11 -9.65
N PRO A 37 11.14 -17.12 -9.05
CA PRO A 37 11.43 -18.03 -7.95
C PRO A 37 10.62 -17.64 -6.71
N THR A 38 10.28 -18.61 -5.86
CA THR A 38 9.50 -18.40 -4.63
C THR A 38 10.17 -17.50 -3.60
N TYR A 39 11.48 -17.28 -3.75
CA TYR A 39 12.29 -16.39 -2.92
C TYR A 39 12.54 -15.02 -3.57
N ALA A 40 11.90 -14.70 -4.70
CA ALA A 40 12.00 -13.37 -5.29
C ALA A 40 11.40 -12.33 -4.35
N ALA A 41 12.11 -11.22 -4.13
CA ALA A 41 11.54 -10.06 -3.47
C ALA A 41 10.36 -9.53 -4.32
N PRO A 42 9.25 -9.11 -3.70
CA PRO A 42 8.09 -8.60 -4.41
C PRO A 42 8.31 -7.15 -4.82
N THR A 43 8.97 -6.93 -5.96
CA THR A 43 9.38 -5.62 -6.47
C THR A 43 9.40 -5.63 -8.01
N VAL A 44 9.84 -4.53 -8.62
CA VAL A 44 10.05 -4.46 -10.08
C VAL A 44 11.41 -5.06 -10.44
N TYR A 45 11.43 -5.96 -11.41
CA TYR A 45 12.64 -6.47 -12.02
C TYR A 45 12.78 -5.90 -13.41
N GLN A 46 13.93 -5.28 -13.67
CA GLN A 46 14.30 -4.73 -14.98
C GLN A 46 15.49 -5.50 -15.54
N ARG A 47 15.37 -5.92 -16.79
CA ARG A 47 16.39 -6.68 -17.54
C ARG A 47 16.36 -6.26 -19.01
N TYR A 48 17.38 -6.68 -19.74
CA TYR A 48 17.40 -6.58 -21.20
C TYR A 48 17.47 -7.97 -21.80
N ILE A 49 16.69 -8.21 -22.85
CA ILE A 49 16.89 -9.33 -23.75
C ILE A 49 17.89 -8.89 -24.80
N LYS A 50 19.06 -9.53 -24.84
CA LYS A 50 20.09 -9.29 -25.85
C LYS A 50 19.83 -10.17 -27.06
N VAL A 51 19.59 -9.56 -28.22
CA VAL A 51 19.46 -10.24 -29.50
C VAL A 51 20.70 -9.96 -30.33
N THR A 52 21.39 -11.01 -30.77
CA THR A 52 22.57 -10.88 -31.64
C THR A 52 22.23 -11.46 -33.00
N VAL A 53 22.37 -10.65 -34.04
CA VAL A 53 22.19 -11.04 -35.44
C VAL A 53 23.56 -11.13 -36.08
N SER A 54 23.89 -12.29 -36.60
CA SER A 54 25.12 -12.53 -37.35
C SER A 54 24.79 -12.62 -38.84
N TYR A 55 25.57 -11.92 -39.67
CA TYR A 55 25.41 -11.92 -41.12
C TYR A 55 26.41 -12.89 -41.76
N PRO A 56 26.08 -13.46 -42.95
CA PRO A 56 27.03 -14.29 -43.70
C PRO A 56 28.34 -13.58 -44.05
N THR A 57 28.33 -12.25 -44.11
CA THR A 57 29.53 -11.40 -44.32
C THR A 57 30.51 -11.41 -43.15
N GLY A 58 30.14 -12.01 -42.01
CA GLY A 58 30.92 -12.01 -40.78
C GLY A 58 30.56 -10.87 -39.82
N ASP A 59 29.75 -9.90 -40.27
CA ASP A 59 29.30 -8.79 -39.43
C ASP A 59 28.32 -9.26 -38.35
N THR A 60 28.30 -8.57 -37.21
CA THR A 60 27.30 -8.81 -36.16
C THR A 60 26.63 -7.51 -35.73
N LYS A 61 25.32 -7.57 -35.47
CA LYS A 61 24.55 -6.48 -34.87
C LYS A 61 23.89 -6.97 -33.59
N THR A 62 23.95 -6.15 -32.54
CA THR A 62 23.32 -6.44 -31.25
C THR A 62 22.18 -5.46 -31.00
N TYR A 63 21.04 -6.00 -30.57
CA TYR A 63 19.87 -5.25 -30.12
C TYR A 63 19.58 -5.57 -28.66
N TYR A 64 19.12 -4.57 -27.90
CA TYR A 64 18.72 -4.73 -26.51
C TYR A 64 17.24 -4.36 -26.39
N MET A 65 16.41 -5.33 -25.98
CA MET A 65 14.99 -5.11 -25.75
C MET A 65 14.75 -4.98 -24.24
N PRO A 66 14.24 -3.85 -23.73
CA PRO A 66 13.96 -3.69 -22.32
C PRO A 66 12.81 -4.61 -21.90
N LEU A 67 12.97 -5.27 -20.77
CA LEU A 67 11.97 -6.11 -20.11
C LEU A 67 11.80 -5.64 -18.68
N SER A 68 10.58 -5.26 -18.31
CA SER A 68 10.20 -4.93 -16.94
C SER A 68 9.02 -5.79 -16.53
N TYR A 69 9.08 -6.39 -15.34
CA TYR A 69 7.96 -7.12 -14.77
C TYR A 69 7.90 -6.93 -13.26
N THR A 70 6.69 -6.93 -12.72
CA THR A 70 6.43 -6.75 -11.29
C THR A 70 6.19 -8.10 -10.64
N VAL A 71 6.86 -8.33 -9.51
CA VAL A 71 6.59 -9.44 -8.60
C VAL A 71 5.86 -8.87 -7.39
N TYR A 72 4.80 -9.54 -6.95
CA TYR A 72 4.07 -9.18 -5.74
C TYR A 72 4.01 -10.36 -4.78
N THR A 73 3.79 -10.08 -3.50
CA THR A 73 3.43 -11.11 -2.53
C THR A 73 1.95 -11.02 -2.23
N THR A 74 1.26 -12.16 -2.14
CA THR A 74 -0.17 -12.17 -1.87
C THR A 74 -0.43 -12.28 -0.37
N LEU A 75 -1.27 -11.38 0.16
CA LEU A 75 -1.90 -11.50 1.47
C LEU A 75 -3.29 -12.08 1.30
N SER A 76 -3.43 -13.33 1.71
CA SER A 76 -4.67 -14.09 1.64
C SER A 76 -4.80 -15.07 2.81
N SER A 77 -5.82 -15.91 2.80
CA SER A 77 -5.94 -17.02 3.74
C SER A 77 -4.91 -18.12 3.41
N PRO A 78 -4.14 -18.65 4.39
CA PRO A 78 -4.14 -18.30 5.81
C PRO A 78 -3.41 -16.98 6.09
N PHE A 79 -4.05 -16.11 6.88
CA PHE A 79 -3.57 -14.77 7.26
C PHE A 79 -2.22 -14.83 8.01
N THR A 80 -1.14 -14.86 7.23
CA THR A 80 0.24 -15.05 7.71
C THR A 80 1.09 -13.85 7.35
N SER A 81 2.00 -13.47 8.25
CA SER A 81 2.99 -12.43 7.96
C SER A 81 3.86 -12.82 6.76
N LYS A 82 4.24 -11.85 5.94
CA LYS A 82 5.20 -12.01 4.84
C LYS A 82 6.35 -11.02 5.00
N TYR A 83 7.57 -11.49 4.79
CA TYR A 83 8.75 -10.64 4.77
C TYR A 83 9.07 -10.21 3.35
N LEU A 84 8.91 -8.93 3.03
CA LEU A 84 9.14 -8.38 1.69
C LEU A 84 10.63 -8.29 1.33
N THR A 85 11.50 -8.25 2.34
CA THR A 85 12.96 -8.24 2.17
C THR A 85 13.57 -9.65 2.25
N SER A 86 12.76 -10.70 2.37
CA SER A 86 13.27 -12.07 2.45
C SER A 86 13.56 -12.65 1.05
N GLY A 87 14.61 -13.47 0.96
CA GLY A 87 14.82 -14.35 -0.20
C GLY A 87 15.88 -13.91 -1.22
N TYR A 88 16.39 -12.69 -1.17
CA TYR A 88 17.42 -12.25 -2.11
C TYR A 88 18.82 -12.78 -1.74
N ARG A 89 19.39 -13.67 -2.56
CA ARG A 89 20.69 -14.35 -2.29
C ARG A 89 21.84 -13.98 -3.24
N TYR A 90 21.64 -13.06 -4.18
CA TYR A 90 22.71 -12.70 -5.13
C TYR A 90 23.65 -11.64 -4.54
N PHE A 91 24.89 -12.07 -4.27
CA PHE A 91 25.96 -11.26 -3.67
C PHE A 91 26.57 -10.20 -4.60
N ARG A 92 26.14 -10.12 -5.87
CA ARG A 92 26.82 -9.32 -6.92
C ARG A 92 26.01 -8.15 -7.48
N GLU A 93 24.79 -7.90 -7.00
CA GLU A 93 24.05 -6.71 -7.43
C GLU A 93 24.41 -5.50 -6.54
N PRO A 94 24.70 -4.33 -7.14
CA PRO A 94 25.05 -3.14 -6.38
C PRO A 94 23.88 -2.62 -5.54
N TYR A 95 22.63 -2.93 -5.90
CA TYR A 95 21.42 -2.54 -5.16
C TYR A 95 20.60 -3.79 -4.85
N THR A 96 20.47 -4.13 -3.57
CA THR A 96 19.60 -5.22 -3.12
C THR A 96 18.43 -4.67 -2.31
N PHE A 97 17.33 -5.41 -2.29
CA PHE A 97 16.07 -4.94 -1.71
C PHE A 97 16.05 -4.97 -0.17
N ASP A 98 16.99 -5.69 0.47
CA ASP A 98 17.14 -5.82 1.92
C ASP A 98 18.13 -4.83 2.53
N LYS A 99 18.68 -3.93 1.70
CA LYS A 99 19.74 -3.01 2.06
C LYS A 99 19.41 -1.60 1.62
N ILE A 100 19.85 -0.62 2.40
CA ILE A 100 19.70 0.82 2.13
C ILE A 100 21.06 1.52 2.15
N LYS A 101 21.15 2.62 1.42
CA LYS A 101 22.35 3.45 1.28
C LYS A 101 21.98 4.93 1.39
N GLY A 102 23.01 5.77 1.53
CA GLY A 102 22.93 7.19 1.26
C GLY A 102 22.39 8.01 2.42
N HIS A 103 23.10 9.10 2.72
CA HIS A 103 22.58 10.17 3.55
C HIS A 103 21.59 11.00 2.72
N ASN A 104 20.56 11.50 3.39
CA ASN A 104 19.67 12.49 2.81
C ASN A 104 20.40 13.84 2.80
N ASP A 105 20.70 14.37 1.61
CA ASP A 105 21.11 15.76 1.40
C ASP A 105 19.96 16.52 0.71
N TRP A 106 19.44 17.52 1.40
CA TRP A 106 18.10 18.05 1.17
C TRP A 106 18.06 19.59 1.19
N GLY A 107 19.12 20.23 0.71
CA GLY A 107 19.14 21.69 0.55
C GLY A 107 17.99 22.26 -0.31
N TRP A 108 17.28 21.44 -1.13
CA TRP A 108 16.26 21.96 -2.05
C TRP A 108 15.04 21.07 -2.40
N ARG A 109 14.95 19.77 -2.08
CA ARG A 109 13.82 18.90 -2.53
C ARG A 109 13.47 17.72 -1.62
N TYR A 110 12.18 17.37 -1.54
CA TYR A 110 11.63 16.36 -0.62
C TYR A 110 11.86 14.89 -1.04
N GLU A 111 12.55 14.67 -2.16
CA GLU A 111 12.57 13.37 -2.81
C GLU A 111 13.92 12.64 -2.68
N ALA A 112 14.95 13.27 -2.10
CA ALA A 112 16.27 12.64 -1.98
C ALA A 112 16.31 11.55 -0.90
N GLY A 113 17.06 10.48 -1.16
CA GLY A 113 17.19 9.31 -0.28
C GLY A 113 17.19 8.00 -1.06
N ASP A 114 17.38 6.89 -0.36
CA ASP A 114 17.24 5.55 -0.95
C ASP A 114 15.81 5.07 -0.75
N TRP A 115 15.15 4.70 -1.85
CA TRP A 115 13.76 4.30 -1.91
C TRP A 115 13.67 2.83 -2.29
N ARG A 116 12.85 2.10 -1.54
CA ARG A 116 12.57 0.69 -1.74
C ARG A 116 11.07 0.52 -1.92
N VAL A 117 10.70 -0.09 -3.04
CA VAL A 117 9.30 -0.28 -3.43
C VAL A 117 9.00 -1.76 -3.46
N PHE A 118 7.92 -2.14 -2.78
CA PHE A 118 7.43 -3.49 -2.68
C PHE A 118 5.95 -3.57 -3.06
N TYR A 119 5.53 -4.70 -3.61
CA TYR A 119 4.16 -4.91 -4.05
C TYR A 119 3.46 -6.00 -3.27
N VAL A 120 2.27 -5.70 -2.77
CA VAL A 120 1.48 -6.59 -1.92
C VAL A 120 0.09 -6.72 -2.51
N ASP A 121 -0.27 -7.91 -2.97
CA ASP A 121 -1.58 -8.20 -3.55
C ASP A 121 -2.56 -8.66 -2.48
N ILE A 122 -3.66 -7.95 -2.31
CA ILE A 122 -4.74 -8.27 -1.38
C ILE A 122 -5.92 -8.79 -2.18
N THR A 123 -6.15 -10.10 -2.08
CA THR A 123 -7.16 -10.80 -2.90
C THR A 123 -8.43 -11.14 -2.15
N THR A 124 -8.45 -10.99 -0.83
CA THR A 124 -9.61 -11.36 0.00
C THR A 124 -10.23 -10.14 0.68
N PRO A 125 -11.57 -10.01 0.66
CA PRO A 125 -12.29 -8.96 1.38
C PRO A 125 -12.22 -9.11 2.91
N ASP A 126 -11.68 -10.21 3.43
CA ASP A 126 -11.49 -10.42 4.87
C ASP A 126 -10.32 -9.62 5.46
N ILE A 127 -9.54 -8.92 4.64
CA ILE A 127 -8.47 -8.03 5.08
C ILE A 127 -8.97 -6.59 4.95
N TRP A 128 -9.20 -5.95 6.11
CA TRP A 128 -9.62 -4.54 6.16
C TRP A 128 -8.46 -3.58 6.36
N THR A 129 -7.39 -4.06 6.98
CA THR A 129 -6.13 -3.34 7.14
C THR A 129 -5.01 -4.36 7.25
N PHE A 130 -3.77 -3.92 7.08
CA PHE A 130 -2.59 -4.73 7.31
C PHE A 130 -1.52 -3.87 7.95
N GLU A 131 -0.68 -4.48 8.79
CA GLU A 131 0.45 -3.79 9.37
C GLU A 131 1.61 -3.84 8.38
N VAL A 132 2.24 -2.70 8.13
CA VAL A 132 3.56 -2.60 7.50
C VAL A 132 4.55 -2.25 8.60
N GLN A 133 5.57 -3.08 8.78
CA GLN A 133 6.65 -2.82 9.72
C GLN A 133 7.99 -2.84 9.00
N ALA A 134 8.69 -1.71 9.01
CA ALA A 134 10.10 -1.65 8.60
C ALA A 134 10.99 -1.59 9.85
N LYS A 135 12.01 -2.46 9.91
CA LYS A 135 13.01 -2.53 11.00
C LYS A 135 14.39 -2.27 10.46
N TRP A 136 15.24 -1.61 11.25
CA TRP A 136 16.62 -1.35 10.89
C TRP A 136 17.56 -1.67 12.06
N SER A 137 18.86 -1.64 11.78
CA SER A 137 19.89 -2.09 12.74
C SER A 137 20.76 -0.96 13.27
N ASP A 138 20.99 0.12 12.53
CA ASP A 138 21.81 1.22 13.05
C ASP A 138 21.03 2.11 14.02
N LEU A 139 21.73 2.68 15.01
CA LEU A 139 21.14 3.61 15.98
C LEU A 139 20.78 4.97 15.35
N TYR A 140 21.51 5.38 14.32
CA TYR A 140 21.35 6.68 13.65
C TYR A 140 20.57 6.59 12.34
N THR A 141 20.03 5.42 12.02
CA THR A 141 19.09 5.25 10.92
C THR A 141 17.66 5.49 11.40
N SER A 142 16.84 6.04 10.52
CA SER A 142 15.38 6.08 10.65
C SER A 142 14.77 5.97 9.26
N LEU A 143 13.68 5.23 9.16
CA LEU A 143 12.97 4.96 7.92
C LEU A 143 11.57 5.57 7.97
N ILE A 144 11.08 5.94 6.78
CA ILE A 144 9.71 6.38 6.57
C ILE A 144 9.04 5.34 5.67
N THR A 145 7.84 4.92 6.04
CA THR A 145 6.97 4.09 5.20
C THR A 145 5.82 4.91 4.63
N TYR A 146 5.45 4.57 3.39
CA TYR A 146 4.20 4.97 2.74
C TYR A 146 3.54 3.74 2.15
N THR A 147 2.23 3.77 1.97
CA THR A 147 1.51 2.73 1.24
C THR A 147 0.49 3.36 0.31
N LEU A 148 0.58 2.98 -0.96
CA LEU A 148 -0.40 3.35 -1.98
C LEU A 148 -1.34 2.18 -2.23
N GLY A 149 -2.58 2.53 -2.50
CA GLY A 149 -3.63 1.66 -2.95
C GLY A 149 -3.46 1.13 -4.36
N PRO A 150 -4.31 0.18 -4.79
CA PRO A 150 -4.35 -0.31 -6.17
C PRO A 150 -4.73 0.75 -7.21
N ASP A 151 -5.35 1.85 -6.77
CA ASP A 151 -5.74 3.01 -7.56
C ASP A 151 -4.66 4.10 -7.62
N GLY A 152 -3.52 3.89 -6.94
CA GLY A 152 -2.41 4.84 -6.88
C GLY A 152 -2.57 5.97 -5.86
N GLU A 153 -3.69 6.01 -5.12
CA GLU A 153 -3.89 6.95 -4.01
C GLU A 153 -3.22 6.42 -2.74
N PHE A 154 -3.01 7.27 -1.74
CA PHE A 154 -2.58 6.77 -0.43
C PHE A 154 -3.67 5.88 0.17
N ALA A 155 -3.28 4.73 0.72
CA ALA A 155 -4.19 3.76 1.33
C ALA A 155 -4.65 4.20 2.74
N GLY A 156 -5.21 5.41 2.80
CA GLY A 156 -5.46 6.20 4.01
C GLY A 156 -4.62 7.48 4.04
N LEU A 157 -5.17 8.63 4.46
CA LEU A 157 -4.44 9.91 4.42
C LEU A 157 -3.75 10.28 5.74
N TYR A 158 -4.03 9.56 6.81
CA TYR A 158 -3.57 9.94 8.13
C TYR A 158 -2.17 9.38 8.46
N TYR A 159 -1.44 10.12 9.30
CA TYR A 159 -0.22 9.59 9.90
C TYR A 159 -0.54 8.38 10.78
N GLY A 160 0.26 7.32 10.66
CA GLY A 160 0.03 6.03 11.32
C GLY A 160 -0.85 5.06 10.52
N GLU A 161 -1.62 5.55 9.55
CA GLU A 161 -2.44 4.73 8.65
C GLU A 161 -1.61 4.29 7.43
N SER A 162 -1.58 5.06 6.34
CA SER A 162 -0.76 4.71 5.17
C SER A 162 0.63 5.34 5.18
N VAL A 163 0.77 6.46 5.91
CA VAL A 163 2.00 7.25 5.99
C VAL A 163 2.54 7.18 7.41
N SER A 164 3.81 6.81 7.57
CA SER A 164 4.43 6.81 8.89
C SER A 164 4.61 8.22 9.43
N TYR A 165 4.65 8.35 10.76
CA TYR A 165 5.01 9.60 11.41
C TYR A 165 6.40 10.06 10.99
N HIS A 166 6.48 11.29 10.51
CA HIS A 166 7.71 12.00 10.18
C HIS A 166 7.42 13.49 10.13
N TYR A 167 8.43 14.33 10.37
CA TYR A 167 8.25 15.77 10.34
C TYR A 167 9.45 16.46 9.68
N TYR A 168 9.18 17.32 8.71
CA TYR A 168 10.17 18.13 8.03
C TYR A 168 10.37 19.44 8.80
N ILE A 169 11.58 19.68 9.31
CA ILE A 169 11.90 20.85 10.15
C ILE A 169 12.67 21.94 9.38
N GLY A 170 12.63 21.90 8.04
CA GLY A 170 13.29 22.88 7.19
C GLY A 170 14.78 22.61 6.95
N ALA A 171 15.33 23.27 5.92
CA ALA A 171 16.73 23.17 5.49
C ALA A 171 17.19 21.72 5.29
N GLY A 172 16.31 20.88 4.76
CA GLY A 172 16.61 19.49 4.48
C GLY A 172 16.72 18.56 5.68
N ARG A 173 16.27 18.99 6.85
CA ARG A 173 16.33 18.19 8.07
C ARG A 173 15.00 17.53 8.36
N PHE A 174 15.07 16.27 8.77
CA PHE A 174 13.93 15.55 9.32
C PHE A 174 14.09 15.34 10.80
N LEU A 175 12.96 15.41 11.48
CA LEU A 175 12.84 14.83 12.79
C LEU A 175 12.96 13.31 12.66
N TRP A 176 13.97 12.75 13.32
CA TRP A 176 14.14 11.31 13.43
C TRP A 176 12.93 10.74 14.15
N MET A 177 12.32 9.69 13.59
CA MET A 177 11.15 9.02 14.17
C MET A 177 11.37 7.51 14.27
N ASN A 178 10.82 6.90 15.32
CA ASN A 178 10.65 5.46 15.43
C ASN A 178 9.42 5.10 16.25
N THR A 179 9.01 3.85 16.12
CA THR A 179 7.95 3.22 16.91
C THR A 179 8.60 2.32 17.95
N GLY A 180 8.55 2.75 19.21
CA GLY A 180 8.86 2.06 20.45
C GLY A 180 7.91 0.92 20.78
N ILE A 181 8.42 -0.14 21.42
CA ILE A 181 7.54 -1.13 22.06
C ILE A 181 7.30 -0.69 23.51
N GLY A 182 6.04 -0.39 23.84
CA GLY A 182 5.67 0.16 25.13
C GLY A 182 6.37 1.50 25.41
N ARG A 183 6.85 1.68 26.64
CA ARG A 183 7.57 2.88 27.08
C ARG A 183 9.05 2.92 26.68
N THR A 184 9.49 2.03 25.79
CA THR A 184 10.91 1.93 25.41
C THR A 184 11.18 2.61 24.06
N PRO A 185 11.99 3.68 24.03
CA PRO A 185 12.23 4.46 22.81
C PRO A 185 13.29 3.86 21.87
N ILE A 186 13.88 2.70 22.20
CA ILE A 186 15.04 2.12 21.47
C ILE A 186 14.59 1.13 20.38
N SER A 187 13.29 1.00 20.14
CA SER A 187 12.79 0.11 19.08
C SER A 187 13.13 0.68 17.70
N ARG A 188 14.06 0.07 16.99
CA ARG A 188 14.49 0.47 15.63
C ARG A 188 13.48 -0.02 14.58
N SER A 189 12.27 0.52 14.63
CA SER A 189 11.21 0.19 13.69
C SER A 189 10.29 1.36 13.42
N VAL A 190 9.55 1.30 12.31
CA VAL A 190 8.42 2.18 12.01
C VAL A 190 7.24 1.31 11.60
N LYS A 191 6.03 1.69 12.03
CA LYS A 191 4.80 0.96 11.74
C LYS A 191 3.72 1.86 11.16
N THR A 192 2.99 1.30 10.22
CA THR A 192 1.80 1.89 9.60
C THR A 192 0.71 0.83 9.44
N PHE A 193 -0.55 1.24 9.41
CA PHE A 193 -1.73 0.39 9.23
C PHE A 193 -2.57 0.80 8.01
N PRO A 194 -2.08 0.61 6.76
CA PRO A 194 -2.87 0.95 5.58
C PRO A 194 -4.19 0.20 5.58
N THR A 195 -5.27 0.88 5.23
CA THR A 195 -6.61 0.28 5.18
C THR A 195 -6.96 -0.13 3.75
N THR A 196 -7.93 -1.04 3.61
CA THR A 196 -8.52 -1.40 2.30
C THR A 196 -9.85 -0.70 2.05
N THR A 197 -10.28 0.11 3.01
CA THR A 197 -11.55 0.85 3.05
C THR A 197 -11.31 2.33 3.32
N TYR A 198 -10.24 2.92 2.77
CA TYR A 198 -9.98 4.36 2.85
C TYR A 198 -10.86 5.13 1.87
N ARG A 199 -11.34 6.30 2.30
CA ARG A 199 -12.20 7.21 1.54
C ARG A 199 -11.93 8.67 1.87
N TYR A 200 -11.56 8.97 3.10
CA TYR A 200 -11.38 10.31 3.61
C TYR A 200 -10.29 11.02 2.81
N GLY A 201 -10.68 12.14 2.21
CA GLY A 201 -9.79 12.98 1.42
C GLY A 201 -9.44 12.42 0.03
N LEU A 202 -10.12 11.37 -0.42
CA LEU A 202 -10.00 10.85 -1.79
C LEU A 202 -11.07 11.46 -2.70
N TYR A 203 -10.73 11.61 -3.98
CA TYR A 203 -11.71 12.01 -4.99
C TYR A 203 -12.77 10.93 -5.19
N PRO A 204 -14.03 11.31 -5.48
CA PRO A 204 -15.02 10.34 -5.92
C PRO A 204 -14.59 9.60 -7.18
N GLN A 205 -14.75 8.29 -7.14
CA GLN A 205 -14.63 7.45 -8.32
C GLN A 205 -16.03 7.19 -8.90
N SER A 206 -16.10 6.94 -10.21
CA SER A 206 -17.35 6.70 -10.93
C SER A 206 -18.11 5.48 -10.40
N GLU A 207 -17.40 4.50 -9.82
CA GLU A 207 -17.99 3.37 -9.11
C GLU A 207 -17.60 3.40 -7.62
N PRO A 208 -18.52 3.12 -6.69
CA PRO A 208 -18.27 3.19 -5.26
C PRO A 208 -17.61 1.89 -4.80
N VAL A 209 -16.35 1.70 -5.18
CA VAL A 209 -15.60 0.52 -4.71
C VAL A 209 -15.17 0.78 -3.27
N LYS A 210 -16.02 0.37 -2.32
CA LYS A 210 -15.71 0.51 -0.89
C LYS A 210 -14.40 -0.17 -0.51
N GLN A 211 -14.28 -1.43 -0.89
CA GLN A 211 -13.12 -2.24 -0.55
C GLN A 211 -12.22 -2.38 -1.76
N ARG A 212 -11.02 -1.84 -1.65
CA ARG A 212 -10.06 -1.76 -2.74
C ARG A 212 -9.15 -2.98 -2.70
N LEU A 213 -9.52 -4.03 -3.43
CA LEU A 213 -8.69 -5.23 -3.60
C LEU A 213 -7.68 -5.03 -4.74
N GLY A 214 -6.59 -5.80 -4.72
CA GLY A 214 -5.53 -5.75 -5.73
C GLY A 214 -4.16 -5.40 -5.15
N VAL A 215 -3.30 -4.85 -5.99
CA VAL A 215 -1.88 -4.65 -5.68
C VAL A 215 -1.63 -3.31 -5.01
N TYR A 216 -1.29 -3.35 -3.73
CA TYR A 216 -0.80 -2.22 -2.95
C TYR A 216 0.69 -2.02 -3.16
N THR A 217 1.13 -0.77 -3.13
CA THR A 217 2.55 -0.40 -3.24
C THR A 217 3.05 0.07 -1.89
N VAL A 218 3.91 -0.73 -1.25
CA VAL A 218 4.58 -0.39 0.00
C VAL A 218 5.93 0.26 -0.31
N ILE A 219 6.11 1.48 0.15
CA ILE A 219 7.31 2.28 -0.09
C ILE A 219 8.03 2.45 1.24
N VAL A 220 9.33 2.18 1.25
CA VAL A 220 10.22 2.43 2.40
C VAL A 220 11.35 3.31 1.93
N ARG A 221 11.58 4.43 2.62
CA ARG A 221 12.68 5.33 2.31
C ARG A 221 13.52 5.66 3.53
N THR A 222 14.75 6.07 3.30
CA THR A 222 15.60 6.62 4.35
C THR A 222 15.14 8.02 4.76
N ALA A 223 15.08 8.27 6.08
CA ALA A 223 14.91 9.60 6.68
C ALA A 223 16.27 10.12 7.18
N THR A 224 17.00 9.24 7.87
CA THR A 224 18.40 9.43 8.28
C THR A 224 19.13 8.10 8.06
N PHE A 225 20.42 8.17 7.80
CA PHE A 225 21.28 7.01 7.58
C PHE A 225 22.43 7.07 8.57
N GLY A 226 22.64 5.99 9.33
CA GLY A 226 23.68 5.93 10.36
C GLY A 226 25.06 5.62 9.79
N GLY A 227 25.13 4.72 8.82
CA GLY A 227 26.34 4.41 8.07
C GLY A 227 27.36 3.55 8.80
N SER A 228 27.03 2.87 9.90
CA SER A 228 27.99 1.95 10.55
C SER A 228 28.39 0.78 9.65
N ARG A 229 27.56 0.47 8.64
CA ARG A 229 27.85 -0.51 7.57
C ARG A 229 27.29 0.01 6.25
N LEU A 230 28.06 -0.04 5.17
CA LEU A 230 27.59 0.33 3.83
C LEU A 230 27.53 -0.91 2.92
N PRO A 231 26.35 -1.34 2.45
CA PRO A 231 25.02 -0.82 2.79
C PRO A 231 24.48 -1.35 4.14
N GLU A 232 23.57 -0.60 4.77
CA GLU A 232 22.90 -1.05 5.99
C GLU A 232 21.77 -2.03 5.68
N LYS A 233 21.60 -3.04 6.53
CA LYS A 233 20.48 -3.97 6.42
C LYS A 233 19.23 -3.42 7.10
N PHE A 234 18.10 -3.64 6.45
CA PHE A 234 16.77 -3.41 7.00
C PHE A 234 15.85 -4.57 6.61
N SER A 235 14.70 -4.68 7.27
CA SER A 235 13.69 -5.67 6.95
C SER A 235 12.31 -5.06 6.89
N VAL A 236 11.47 -5.53 5.96
CA VAL A 236 10.06 -5.15 5.87
C VAL A 236 9.19 -6.37 6.05
N GLU A 237 8.27 -6.30 6.98
CA GLU A 237 7.25 -7.31 7.26
C GLU A 237 5.87 -6.69 6.99
N VAL A 238 5.00 -7.47 6.36
CA VAL A 238 3.57 -7.15 6.25
C VAL A 238 2.74 -8.22 6.93
N LYS A 239 1.75 -7.79 7.71
CA LYS A 239 0.89 -8.70 8.47
C LYS A 239 -0.58 -8.36 8.23
N PRO A 240 -1.36 -9.27 7.63
CA PRO A 240 -2.78 -9.03 7.40
C PRO A 240 -3.55 -8.97 8.74
N ILE A 241 -4.47 -8.02 8.85
CA ILE A 241 -5.36 -7.88 10.01
C ILE A 241 -6.78 -8.20 9.56
N ARG A 242 -7.38 -9.17 10.25
CA ARG A 242 -8.70 -9.71 9.87
C ARG A 242 -9.80 -8.68 10.09
N ARG A 243 -10.76 -8.70 9.18
CA ARG A 243 -11.98 -7.89 9.20
C ARG A 243 -12.75 -8.12 10.50
N GLY A 244 -13.20 -7.02 11.11
CA GLY A 244 -14.29 -7.06 12.08
C GLY A 244 -15.65 -7.17 11.38
N LYS A 245 -16.69 -6.56 11.93
CA LYS A 245 -17.91 -6.26 11.16
C LYS A 245 -17.78 -4.82 10.71
N LEU A 246 -17.16 -4.58 9.55
CA LEU A 246 -17.09 -3.24 8.96
C LEU A 246 -18.50 -2.75 8.58
N LEU A 247 -18.59 -1.45 8.33
CA LEU A 247 -19.72 -0.78 7.71
C LEU A 247 -20.09 -1.47 6.38
N PRO A 248 -21.34 -1.34 5.89
CA PRO A 248 -21.79 -1.98 4.66
C PRO A 248 -20.95 -1.59 3.44
N ASN A 249 -20.78 -2.52 2.51
CA ASN A 249 -20.11 -2.32 1.22
C ASN A 249 -21.09 -2.12 0.06
N THR A 250 -22.38 -2.04 0.36
CA THR A 250 -23.44 -1.72 -0.60
C THR A 250 -24.02 -0.35 -0.29
N PRO A 251 -24.56 0.37 -1.29
CA PRO A 251 -25.31 1.59 -1.06
C PRO A 251 -26.40 1.39 0.00
N GLN A 252 -26.48 2.31 0.95
CA GLN A 252 -27.50 2.35 2.00
C GLN A 252 -28.53 3.44 1.70
N GLY A 253 -29.68 3.42 2.39
CA GLY A 253 -30.71 4.46 2.22
C GLY A 253 -30.27 5.86 2.66
N THR A 254 -31.14 6.84 2.42
CA THR A 254 -30.97 8.25 2.84
C THR A 254 -30.99 8.42 4.36
N THR A 255 -31.62 7.49 5.06
CA THR A 255 -31.60 7.36 6.51
C THR A 255 -31.21 5.93 6.83
N GLY A 256 -30.45 5.72 7.89
CA GLY A 256 -30.14 4.37 8.31
C GLY A 256 -29.40 4.28 9.64
N GLU A 257 -29.35 3.05 10.13
CA GLU A 257 -28.59 2.67 11.30
C GLU A 257 -27.80 1.41 10.97
N VAL A 258 -26.52 1.38 11.35
CA VAL A 258 -25.72 0.17 11.25
C VAL A 258 -24.81 -0.02 12.46
N SER A 259 -24.80 -1.27 12.95
CA SER A 259 -23.83 -1.71 13.96
C SER A 259 -22.56 -2.25 13.28
N THR A 260 -21.41 -1.73 13.68
CA THR A 260 -20.06 -2.12 13.25
C THR A 260 -19.23 -2.58 14.46
N TYR A 261 -18.18 -3.34 14.23
CA TYR A 261 -17.14 -3.56 15.24
C TYR A 261 -15.78 -3.77 14.61
N LEU A 262 -14.74 -3.34 15.32
CA LEU A 262 -13.35 -3.49 14.92
C LEU A 262 -12.54 -4.23 15.97
N ARG A 263 -11.47 -4.89 15.53
CA ARG A 263 -10.51 -5.62 16.38
C ARG A 263 -9.11 -5.15 16.03
N ILE A 264 -8.50 -4.42 16.96
CA ILE A 264 -7.12 -3.95 16.83
C ILE A 264 -6.20 -5.03 17.42
N PRO A 265 -5.14 -5.47 16.72
CA PRO A 265 -4.27 -6.57 17.18
C PRO A 265 -3.32 -6.19 18.33
N TYR A 266 -3.55 -5.04 18.96
CA TYR A 266 -2.76 -4.48 20.05
C TYR A 266 -3.67 -4.09 21.22
N PRO A 267 -3.15 -4.05 22.47
CA PRO A 267 -3.87 -3.45 23.58
C PRO A 267 -4.13 -1.95 23.32
N VAL A 268 -5.32 -1.49 23.68
CA VAL A 268 -5.81 -0.12 23.43
C VAL A 268 -6.25 0.49 24.76
N THR A 269 -5.90 1.75 25.03
CA THR A 269 -6.29 2.48 26.25
C THR A 269 -7.47 3.42 26.03
N SER A 270 -7.57 3.96 24.81
CA SER A 270 -8.63 4.85 24.38
C SER A 270 -8.96 4.58 22.92
N LEU A 271 -10.24 4.63 22.54
CA LEU A 271 -10.66 4.55 21.16
C LEU A 271 -11.81 5.52 20.92
N THR A 272 -11.55 6.53 20.10
CA THR A 272 -12.51 7.59 19.78
C THR A 272 -12.89 7.51 18.31
N PRO A 273 -14.13 7.13 17.96
CA PRO A 273 -14.63 7.27 16.61
C PRO A 273 -14.94 8.74 16.29
N MET A 274 -14.63 9.15 15.07
CA MET A 274 -14.95 10.47 14.53
C MET A 274 -15.67 10.26 13.21
N VAL A 275 -16.86 10.84 13.07
CA VAL A 275 -17.56 10.89 11.79
C VAL A 275 -17.02 12.08 11.02
N GLY A 276 -16.65 11.85 9.77
CA GLY A 276 -16.18 12.89 8.87
C GLY A 276 -16.71 12.66 7.46
N PHE A 277 -16.99 13.75 6.77
CA PHE A 277 -17.31 13.72 5.35
C PHE A 277 -16.01 13.90 4.57
N SER A 278 -15.86 13.17 3.45
CA SER A 278 -14.72 13.45 2.59
C SER A 278 -14.85 14.88 2.09
N PRO A 279 -13.82 15.73 2.25
CA PRO A 279 -13.87 17.09 1.73
C PRO A 279 -13.79 17.12 0.19
N TYR A 280 -13.62 15.97 -0.47
CA TYR A 280 -13.56 15.86 -1.91
C TYR A 280 -14.85 15.29 -2.52
N PRO A 281 -15.26 15.84 -3.67
CA PRO A 281 -14.58 16.89 -4.41
C PRO A 281 -14.82 18.27 -3.75
N TYR A 282 -13.73 19.02 -3.50
CA TYR A 282 -13.86 20.45 -3.22
C TYR A 282 -14.67 21.02 -4.40
N PHE A 283 -15.67 21.86 -4.15
CA PHE A 283 -16.63 22.41 -5.14
C PHE A 283 -17.96 21.67 -5.37
N THR A 284 -18.26 20.55 -4.69
CA THR A 284 -19.67 20.10 -4.61
C THR A 284 -20.30 20.57 -3.30
N TYR A 285 -21.51 21.15 -3.40
CA TYR A 285 -22.33 21.57 -2.26
C TYR A 285 -22.82 20.39 -1.39
N GLN A 286 -22.48 19.16 -1.76
CA GLN A 286 -23.11 17.96 -1.23
C GLN A 286 -22.62 17.62 0.19
N GLY A 287 -21.36 17.92 0.56
CA GLY A 287 -20.73 17.50 1.83
C GLY A 287 -21.26 18.11 3.13
N MET A 288 -22.44 18.74 3.14
CA MET A 288 -23.11 19.27 4.35
C MET A 288 -24.55 18.78 4.48
N CYS A 289 -24.96 17.78 3.71
CA CYS A 289 -26.35 17.36 3.58
C CYS A 289 -26.71 16.12 4.39
N THR A 290 -25.78 15.60 5.19
CA THR A 290 -25.98 14.40 5.99
C THR A 290 -25.59 14.66 7.43
N ASP A 291 -26.54 14.45 8.34
CA ASP A 291 -26.27 14.38 9.77
C ASP A 291 -25.94 12.94 10.12
N ALA A 292 -24.80 12.72 10.77
CA ALA A 292 -24.36 11.38 11.13
C ALA A 292 -23.74 11.36 12.53
N ASN A 293 -24.17 10.39 13.33
CA ASN A 293 -23.79 10.23 14.72
C ASN A 293 -23.28 8.81 14.97
N ILE A 294 -22.23 8.69 15.78
CA ILE A 294 -21.67 7.39 16.17
C ILE A 294 -21.66 7.24 17.68
N SER A 295 -22.10 6.07 18.15
CA SER A 295 -22.21 5.73 19.57
C SER A 295 -21.56 4.37 19.87
N PRO A 296 -20.84 4.20 20.99
CA PRO A 296 -20.44 5.25 21.93
C PRO A 296 -19.43 6.23 21.31
N THR A 297 -19.35 7.45 21.84
CA THR A 297 -18.43 8.50 21.35
C THR A 297 -16.98 8.26 21.75
N SER A 298 -16.73 7.38 22.73
CA SER A 298 -15.39 6.87 23.02
C SER A 298 -15.46 5.59 23.86
N TYR A 299 -14.36 4.84 23.83
CA TYR A 299 -14.02 3.82 24.81
C TYR A 299 -12.81 4.29 25.61
N GLN A 300 -12.86 4.15 26.93
CA GLN A 300 -11.77 4.51 27.85
C GLN A 300 -11.52 3.35 28.82
N GLY A 301 -10.27 2.87 28.88
CA GLY A 301 -9.88 1.77 29.75
C GLY A 301 -8.86 0.84 29.12
N ASN A 302 -8.38 -0.14 29.88
CA ASN A 302 -7.36 -1.07 29.39
C ASN A 302 -7.99 -2.26 28.65
N TYR A 303 -8.08 -2.15 27.32
CA TYR A 303 -8.60 -3.21 26.47
C TYR A 303 -7.48 -4.09 25.94
N ARG A 304 -7.63 -5.41 26.08
CA ARG A 304 -6.68 -6.38 25.53
C ARG A 304 -6.65 -6.36 24.00
N ALA A 305 -5.57 -6.88 23.40
CA ALA A 305 -5.49 -7.09 21.96
C ALA A 305 -6.70 -7.89 21.44
N ASN A 306 -7.22 -7.48 20.29
CA ASN A 306 -8.40 -8.00 19.61
C ASN A 306 -9.71 -7.88 20.39
N TYR A 307 -9.80 -6.97 21.37
CA TYR A 307 -11.07 -6.61 21.99
C TYR A 307 -12.07 -6.12 20.90
N PRO A 308 -13.32 -6.59 20.89
CA PRO A 308 -14.31 -6.19 19.89
C PRO A 308 -14.98 -4.87 20.29
N PHE A 309 -14.44 -3.75 19.83
CA PHE A 309 -15.05 -2.44 20.01
C PHE A 309 -16.27 -2.31 19.10
N ARG A 310 -17.44 -2.06 19.66
CA ARG A 310 -18.72 -2.05 18.94
C ARG A 310 -19.23 -0.63 18.82
N PHE A 311 -19.65 -0.25 17.63
CA PHE A 311 -20.23 1.06 17.40
C PHE A 311 -21.56 0.93 16.66
N ARG A 312 -22.41 1.91 16.85
CA ARG A 312 -23.63 2.13 16.11
C ARG A 312 -23.52 3.48 15.42
N LEU A 313 -23.52 3.45 14.09
CA LEU A 313 -23.56 4.63 13.23
C LEU A 313 -25.01 4.84 12.79
N GLU A 314 -25.53 6.03 13.02
CA GLU A 314 -26.85 6.50 12.58
C GLU A 314 -26.64 7.69 11.65
N TRP A 315 -27.44 7.79 10.59
CA TRP A 315 -27.40 8.95 9.69
C TRP A 315 -28.76 9.28 9.11
N GLU A 316 -28.90 10.55 8.73
CA GLU A 316 -30.05 11.11 8.05
C GLU A 316 -29.58 12.16 7.04
N ASN A 317 -30.00 12.01 5.78
CA ASN A 317 -29.81 13.03 4.76
C ASN A 317 -30.88 14.12 4.90
N VAL A 318 -30.45 15.34 5.21
CA VAL A 318 -31.30 16.51 5.49
C VAL A 318 -31.59 17.38 4.26
N CYS A 319 -30.92 17.13 3.13
CA CYS A 319 -31.14 17.89 1.88
C CYS A 319 -32.03 17.16 0.87
N GLY A 320 -32.41 15.91 1.13
CA GLY A 320 -33.27 15.10 0.27
C GLY A 320 -32.55 13.99 -0.49
N PRO A 321 -33.30 13.10 -1.17
CA PRO A 321 -32.80 11.81 -1.66
C PRO A 321 -31.80 11.89 -2.82
N ASP A 322 -31.67 13.06 -3.45
CA ASP A 322 -30.82 13.28 -4.62
C ASP A 322 -29.38 13.69 -4.27
N TYR A 323 -29.05 13.74 -2.97
CA TYR A 323 -27.71 14.07 -2.48
C TYR A 323 -27.02 12.82 -1.95
N ARG A 324 -25.81 12.54 -2.44
CA ARG A 324 -24.96 11.47 -1.92
C ARG A 324 -23.83 12.06 -1.08
N ASP A 325 -23.69 11.56 0.15
CA ASP A 325 -22.59 11.87 1.06
C ASP A 325 -22.01 10.58 1.64
N ASP A 326 -20.86 10.17 1.13
CA ASP A 326 -20.16 9.04 1.72
C ASP A 326 -19.69 9.40 3.14
N ILE A 327 -20.18 8.65 4.13
CA ILE A 327 -19.90 8.92 5.54
C ILE A 327 -18.65 8.16 5.94
N SER A 328 -17.55 8.86 6.16
CA SER A 328 -16.31 8.26 6.66
C SER A 328 -16.31 8.23 8.19
N VAL A 329 -15.79 7.15 8.76
CA VAL A 329 -15.60 6.99 10.20
C VAL A 329 -14.14 6.66 10.45
N VAL A 330 -13.48 7.56 11.18
CA VAL A 330 -12.09 7.41 11.59
C VAL A 330 -12.06 7.00 13.05
N TYR A 331 -11.51 5.84 13.34
CA TYR A 331 -11.33 5.33 14.69
C TYR A 331 -9.90 5.66 15.15
N ALA A 332 -9.76 6.69 15.98
CA ALA A 332 -8.48 7.06 16.58
C ALA A 332 -8.23 6.20 17.83
N ALA A 333 -7.29 5.26 17.72
CA ALA A 333 -6.93 4.34 18.80
C ALA A 333 -5.64 4.77 19.48
N GLU A 334 -5.66 4.90 20.80
CA GLU A 334 -4.46 5.04 21.61
C GLU A 334 -3.87 3.64 21.88
N ILE A 335 -2.66 3.40 21.36
CA ILE A 335 -1.96 2.11 21.42
C ILE A 335 -0.62 2.31 22.12
N PRO A 336 -0.56 2.28 23.47
CA PRO A 336 0.66 2.58 24.22
C PRO A 336 1.85 1.67 23.89
N TYR A 337 1.57 0.47 23.36
CA TYR A 337 2.58 -0.48 22.93
C TYR A 337 3.26 -0.11 21.62
N LEU A 338 2.73 0.86 20.87
CA LEU A 338 3.26 1.35 19.60
C LEU A 338 3.60 2.84 19.67
N THR A 339 4.11 3.28 20.82
CA THR A 339 4.46 4.70 21.00
C THR A 339 5.48 5.15 19.98
N VAL A 340 5.22 6.25 19.29
CA VAL A 340 6.12 6.93 18.38
C VAL A 340 6.99 7.87 19.19
N TYR A 341 8.30 7.76 19.03
CA TYR A 341 9.25 8.68 19.62
C TYR A 341 9.98 9.44 18.52
N TYR A 342 10.36 10.68 18.86
CA TYR A 342 11.36 11.40 18.12
C TYR A 342 12.65 11.54 18.91
N ARG A 343 13.77 11.71 18.20
CA ARG A 343 15.08 11.90 18.81
C ARG A 343 15.59 13.31 18.55
N TYR A 344 15.93 14.04 19.60
CA TYR A 344 16.52 15.38 19.54
C TYR A 344 17.65 15.51 20.58
N GLY A 345 18.81 16.02 20.16
CA GLY A 345 19.98 16.15 21.05
C GLY A 345 20.47 14.84 21.67
N GLY A 346 20.22 13.69 21.01
CA GLY A 346 20.54 12.37 21.55
C GLY A 346 19.47 11.76 22.46
N THR A 347 18.52 12.56 22.94
CA THR A 347 17.42 12.15 23.82
C THR A 347 16.16 11.81 23.02
N TYR A 348 15.36 10.89 23.55
CA TYR A 348 14.11 10.47 22.96
C TYR A 348 12.92 11.08 23.68
N TYR A 349 11.94 11.54 22.90
CA TYR A 349 10.72 12.16 23.39
C TYR A 349 9.52 11.47 22.75
N GLN A 350 8.50 11.17 23.54
CA GLN A 350 7.25 10.63 23.01
C GLN A 350 6.58 11.70 22.13
N TYR A 351 6.22 11.31 20.92
CA TYR A 351 5.47 12.14 19.98
C TYR A 351 3.98 11.85 20.09
N THR A 352 3.59 10.59 19.93
CA THR A 352 2.20 10.13 19.96
C THR A 352 2.16 8.62 20.13
N ASP A 353 1.03 8.07 20.53
CA ASP A 353 0.68 6.65 20.52
C ASP A 353 -0.68 6.42 19.84
N TYR A 354 -1.21 7.44 19.17
CA TYR A 354 -2.45 7.36 18.42
C TYR A 354 -2.24 6.75 17.03
N TYR A 355 -3.16 5.88 16.64
CA TYR A 355 -3.23 5.30 15.30
C TYR A 355 -4.68 5.38 14.78
N PRO A 356 -4.89 6.04 13.63
CA PRO A 356 -6.18 6.10 12.99
C PRO A 356 -6.44 4.84 12.16
N PHE A 357 -7.69 4.43 12.13
CA PHE A 357 -8.21 3.39 11.26
C PHE A 357 -9.47 3.90 10.59
N GLU A 358 -9.63 3.66 9.29
CA GLU A 358 -10.75 4.20 8.53
C GLU A 358 -11.70 3.11 8.00
N ASP A 359 -12.99 3.42 8.02
CA ASP A 359 -14.06 2.70 7.33
C ASP A 359 -15.15 3.71 6.92
N TRP A 360 -16.05 3.36 6.00
CA TRP A 360 -17.07 4.31 5.53
C TRP A 360 -18.37 3.65 5.04
N VAL A 361 -19.44 4.43 4.93
CA VAL A 361 -20.73 4.01 4.35
C VAL A 361 -20.96 4.72 3.02
N ILE A 362 -21.37 3.95 2.01
CA ILE A 362 -21.94 4.50 0.78
C ILE A 362 -23.40 4.84 1.06
N THR A 363 -23.80 6.10 0.96
CA THR A 363 -25.22 6.49 1.05
C THR A 363 -25.87 6.51 -0.33
N ALA A 364 -27.21 6.49 -0.36
CA ALA A 364 -28.01 6.64 -1.57
C ALA A 364 -27.82 8.03 -2.18
N GLY A 365 -28.04 8.11 -3.48
CA GLY A 365 -27.93 9.32 -4.29
C GLY A 365 -27.18 9.05 -5.61
N PRO A 366 -27.23 9.97 -6.56
CA PRO A 366 -26.52 9.84 -7.83
C PRO A 366 -25.00 9.76 -7.60
N TYR A 367 -24.31 9.02 -8.45
CA TYR A 367 -22.85 9.08 -8.52
C TYR A 367 -22.41 10.48 -8.87
N PHE A 368 -21.27 10.91 -8.31
CA PHE A 368 -20.62 12.15 -8.72
C PHE A 368 -20.36 12.08 -10.23
N THR A 369 -21.19 12.75 -11.01
CA THR A 369 -20.86 13.07 -12.39
C THR A 369 -20.03 14.34 -12.33
N TRP A 370 -18.80 14.27 -12.84
CA TRP A 370 -18.08 15.49 -13.14
C TRP A 370 -18.98 16.30 -14.07
N TRP A 371 -19.33 17.53 -13.67
CA TRP A 371 -19.71 18.55 -14.65
C TRP A 371 -18.44 18.79 -15.46
N ILE A 372 -18.21 17.95 -16.46
CA ILE A 372 -17.33 18.30 -17.55
C ILE A 372 -17.96 19.56 -18.11
N PHE A 373 -17.23 20.67 -18.08
CA PHE A 373 -17.58 21.88 -18.83
C PHE A 373 -17.47 21.56 -20.33
N GLY A 374 -18.41 20.77 -20.81
CA GLY A 374 -18.55 20.30 -22.18
C GLY A 374 -20.01 19.97 -22.34
N GLY A 375 -20.74 20.89 -22.96
CA GLY A 375 -22.14 20.69 -23.31
C GLY A 375 -22.32 19.47 -24.23
N PRO A 376 -23.57 19.06 -24.47
CA PRO A 376 -23.87 17.98 -25.40
C PRO A 376 -23.43 18.37 -26.82
N GLU A 377 -22.61 17.53 -27.45
CA GLU A 377 -22.56 17.38 -28.91
C GLU A 377 -23.35 16.15 -29.32
#